data_AF-A0A934J366-F1
#
_entry.id   AF-A0A934J366-F1
#
_cell.length_a   1.000
_cell.length_b   1.000
_cell.length_c   1.000
_cell.angle_alpha   90.00
_cell.angle_beta   90.00
_cell.angle_gamma   90.00
#
_symmetry.space_group_name_H-M   'P 1'
#
loop_
_entity.id
_entity.type
_entity.pdbx_description
1 polymer ?
#
loop_
_entity_poly.entity_id
_entity_poly.type
_entity_poly.pdbx_seq_one_letter_code
_entity_poly.pdbx_strand_id
1 'polypeptide(L)'
;MSGQAGTAGLDLDAIAKCLETDGPIRLDLGGRGRLYMDRPMPFLAVHVGRRADPVARAAAMANSAHLLVRNLQDATRVINLVGPVMQERFGGFLVVDLGELAADDRAEDAPYLAPFEVSVSATAGATMQAALADFVAALEKVDLRYRAPHVTRREMVEDRHAGLAQRLPKYPVLTVRFAPIYKVPKSRDTYPELRERLVEAIFDGVLQATASFIRAETSLSPVSHRSLGRRVFIDAVSRADRAVDEVASRFDFLLAVTPINAEPAWQEFNAAGFKRKPTFLYRPLTVDIAESKRALWTIKLDHFEDPVLSALYSEKQQELDLQLSMLAARGTRRFRELGRALYRSVEPRLLKAAEEIMTATASSRSKNEAENVDYRFVERRAQAMIERYAGQSSSFAARIEVRDDLPAGMMVSNGRLLISRNTAMAKDRVEALLSHEVGVHLLTYYNGSGHGLRLFRAGLAGYEGAQEGLAVLAEYLAGGMTVPRLRLIAGRVLAVSAMLDGASFVDVYASLTRDHGFSDRTAFTLALRVYRGGGLAKDAIYLRGLLELLRHLEGGGSLDPFWLGKIAAGHIGVMQELTTRGLLKPPVVTPQFLSIKGADQRLDRLRSGLSPIDLVAA
;
A
#
# COMPACT_ATOMS: atom_id res chain seq x y z
N MET A 1 39.29 -36.67 16.96
CA MET A 1 39.59 -36.86 15.52
C MET A 1 39.00 -35.70 14.74
N SER A 2 39.88 -34.81 14.33
CA SER A 2 39.64 -33.62 13.53
C SER A 2 39.17 -34.00 12.12
N GLY A 3 37.88 -33.82 11.84
CA GLY A 3 37.33 -33.94 10.49
C GLY A 3 37.85 -32.81 9.61
N GLN A 4 38.53 -33.18 8.52
CA GLN A 4 38.97 -32.26 7.47
C GLN A 4 37.77 -31.45 6.95
N ALA A 5 37.77 -30.14 7.20
CA ALA A 5 36.95 -29.20 6.45
C ALA A 5 37.52 -29.11 5.02
N GLY A 6 37.07 -30.01 4.15
CA GLY A 6 37.38 -29.97 2.73
C GLY A 6 36.96 -28.63 2.14
N THR A 7 37.89 -27.96 1.45
CA THR A 7 37.63 -26.76 0.66
C THR A 7 36.71 -27.11 -0.51
N ALA A 8 35.39 -27.05 -0.30
CA ALA A 8 34.41 -27.26 -1.36
C ALA A 8 34.65 -26.23 -2.49
N GLY A 9 34.83 -26.71 -3.72
CA GLY A 9 34.93 -25.90 -4.92
C GLY A 9 33.62 -25.17 -5.24
N LEU A 10 33.65 -24.26 -6.22
CA LEU A 10 32.42 -23.78 -6.87
C LEU A 10 31.70 -24.98 -7.49
N ASP A 11 30.45 -25.22 -7.10
CA ASP A 11 29.63 -26.28 -7.68
C ASP A 11 29.08 -25.85 -9.06
N LEU A 12 29.95 -25.95 -10.07
CA LEU A 12 29.63 -25.55 -11.44
C LEU A 12 28.67 -26.51 -12.12
N ASP A 13 28.70 -27.79 -11.74
CA ASP A 13 27.82 -28.82 -12.29
C ASP A 13 26.37 -28.58 -11.87
N ALA A 14 26.14 -28.17 -10.62
CA ALA A 14 24.81 -27.75 -10.18
C ALA A 14 24.28 -26.54 -10.96
N ILE A 15 25.15 -25.57 -11.30
CA ILE A 15 24.76 -24.42 -12.14
C ILE A 15 24.35 -24.91 -13.53
N ALA A 16 25.19 -25.73 -14.19
CA ALA A 16 24.92 -26.25 -15.53
C ALA A 16 23.58 -27.01 -15.57
N LYS A 17 23.34 -27.88 -14.59
CA LYS A 17 22.08 -28.63 -14.47
C LYS A 17 20.86 -27.72 -14.27
N CYS A 18 21.00 -26.65 -13.48
CA CYS A 18 19.92 -25.68 -13.31
C CYS A 18 19.62 -24.92 -14.62
N LEU A 19 20.65 -24.60 -15.41
CA LEU A 19 20.52 -23.88 -16.68
C LEU A 19 19.85 -24.71 -17.80
N GLU A 20 19.84 -26.04 -17.69
CA GLU A 20 19.08 -26.93 -18.59
C GLU A 20 17.56 -26.78 -18.42
N THR A 21 17.11 -26.18 -17.30
CA THR A 21 15.70 -26.01 -16.98
C THR A 21 15.28 -24.55 -17.00
N ASP A 22 14.03 -24.28 -17.36
CA ASP A 22 13.44 -22.94 -17.31
C ASP A 22 13.01 -22.50 -15.89
N GLY A 23 13.41 -23.28 -14.88
CA GLY A 23 13.04 -23.08 -13.49
C GLY A 23 13.87 -22.01 -12.77
N PRO A 24 13.46 -21.64 -11.54
CA PRO A 24 14.22 -20.73 -10.70
C PRO A 24 15.55 -21.36 -10.26
N ILE A 25 16.63 -20.58 -10.28
CA ILE A 25 17.95 -20.95 -9.77
C ILE A 25 18.14 -20.36 -8.38
N ARG A 26 18.45 -21.20 -7.39
CA ARG A 26 18.71 -20.79 -6.00
C ARG A 26 19.85 -21.61 -5.42
N LEU A 27 21.08 -21.29 -5.81
CA LEU A 27 22.26 -22.07 -5.45
C LEU A 27 23.15 -21.33 -4.46
N ASP A 28 23.46 -21.96 -3.32
CA ASP A 28 24.62 -21.59 -2.50
C ASP A 28 25.85 -22.31 -3.07
N LEU A 29 26.84 -21.54 -3.48
CA LEU A 29 27.98 -22.04 -4.25
C LEU A 29 29.09 -22.54 -3.31
N GLY A 30 28.78 -23.52 -2.47
CA GLY A 30 29.71 -24.08 -1.48
C GLY A 30 30.27 -23.04 -0.51
N GLY A 31 29.45 -22.06 -0.12
CA GLY A 31 29.87 -20.91 0.69
C GLY A 31 30.78 -19.90 -0.03
N ARG A 32 31.15 -20.11 -1.30
CA ARG A 32 31.94 -19.15 -2.10
C ARG A 32 31.10 -18.06 -2.75
N GLY A 33 29.79 -18.27 -2.85
CA GLY A 33 28.87 -17.31 -3.42
C GLY A 33 27.42 -17.77 -3.35
N ARG A 34 26.54 -17.02 -4.00
CA ARG A 34 25.13 -17.34 -4.19
C ARG A 34 24.73 -16.88 -5.59
N LEU A 35 24.20 -17.81 -6.39
CA LEU A 35 23.55 -17.50 -7.66
C LEU A 35 22.04 -17.59 -7.45
N TYR A 36 21.33 -16.52 -7.76
CA TYR A 36 19.89 -16.45 -7.70
C TYR A 36 19.34 -15.93 -9.03
N MET A 37 18.31 -16.60 -9.53
CA MET A 37 17.57 -16.17 -10.71
C MET A 37 16.14 -16.69 -10.57
N ASP A 38 15.15 -15.81 -10.45
CA ASP A 38 13.75 -16.24 -10.25
C ASP A 38 13.13 -16.88 -11.50
N ARG A 39 13.65 -16.52 -12.68
CA ARG A 39 13.38 -17.04 -14.02
C ARG A 39 14.55 -16.68 -14.93
N PRO A 40 14.76 -17.36 -16.08
CA PRO A 40 15.78 -16.94 -17.05
C PRO A 40 15.67 -15.44 -17.37
N MET A 41 16.77 -14.69 -17.23
CA MET A 41 16.84 -13.25 -17.49
C MET A 41 18.04 -12.90 -18.37
N PRO A 42 17.91 -11.94 -19.30
CA PRO A 42 19.00 -11.46 -20.15
C PRO A 42 19.97 -10.52 -19.41
N PHE A 43 20.01 -10.57 -18.08
CA PHE A 43 20.96 -9.80 -17.29
C PHE A 43 21.31 -10.51 -15.98
N LEU A 44 22.41 -10.08 -15.36
CA LEU A 44 22.81 -10.53 -14.02
C LEU A 44 23.43 -9.36 -13.23
N ALA A 45 22.81 -9.01 -12.09
CA ALA A 45 23.39 -8.06 -11.14
C ALA A 45 24.42 -8.75 -10.25
N VAL A 46 25.67 -8.30 -10.30
CA VAL A 46 26.81 -8.96 -9.66
C VAL A 46 27.35 -8.07 -8.55
N HIS A 47 27.61 -8.66 -7.39
CA HIS A 47 28.40 -8.02 -6.34
C HIS A 47 29.56 -8.92 -5.93
N VAL A 48 30.77 -8.38 -6.03
CA VAL A 48 32.02 -9.05 -5.68
C VAL A 48 32.48 -8.57 -4.31
N GLY A 49 32.59 -9.50 -3.37
CA GLY A 49 32.98 -9.21 -1.99
C GLY A 49 32.00 -9.70 -0.93
N ARG A 50 31.18 -10.74 -1.19
CA ARG A 50 30.13 -11.43 -0.37
C ARG A 50 29.56 -10.76 0.89
N ARG A 51 30.37 -10.23 1.82
CA ARG A 51 29.96 -9.56 3.07
C ARG A 51 30.38 -8.09 3.19
N ALA A 52 31.23 -7.60 2.29
CA ALA A 52 31.54 -6.18 2.15
C ALA A 52 30.34 -5.45 1.51
N ASP A 53 30.43 -4.12 1.50
CA ASP A 53 29.54 -3.22 0.76
C ASP A 53 28.05 -3.58 0.91
N PRO A 54 27.48 -3.47 2.12
CA PRO A 54 26.15 -3.95 2.42
C PRO A 54 25.05 -3.28 1.57
N VAL A 55 25.26 -2.07 1.05
CA VAL A 55 24.31 -1.42 0.13
C VAL A 55 24.46 -1.98 -1.28
N ALA A 56 25.68 -2.11 -1.81
CA ALA A 56 25.88 -2.70 -3.14
C ALA A 56 25.38 -4.15 -3.19
N ARG A 57 25.65 -4.91 -2.12
CA ARG A 57 25.11 -6.25 -1.93
C ARG A 57 23.58 -6.27 -1.90
N ALA A 58 22.95 -5.38 -1.13
CA ALA A 58 21.49 -5.32 -1.04
C ALA A 58 20.85 -4.92 -2.38
N ALA A 59 21.42 -3.94 -3.08
CA ALA A 59 20.98 -3.53 -4.41
C ALA A 59 21.11 -4.66 -5.44
N ALA A 60 22.21 -5.43 -5.41
CA ALA A 60 22.34 -6.63 -6.23
C ALA A 60 21.24 -7.66 -5.90
N MET A 61 21.04 -7.95 -4.61
CA MET A 61 20.05 -8.94 -4.14
C MET A 61 18.60 -8.56 -4.50
N ALA A 62 18.29 -7.27 -4.64
CA ALA A 62 16.96 -6.80 -5.03
C ALA A 62 16.54 -7.19 -6.44
N ASN A 63 17.51 -7.48 -7.31
CA ASN A 63 17.26 -7.89 -8.68
C ASN A 63 16.72 -9.34 -8.79
N SER A 64 15.97 -9.59 -9.86
CA SER A 64 15.41 -10.90 -10.20
C SER A 64 16.47 -11.93 -10.56
N ALA A 65 17.62 -11.48 -11.07
CA ALA A 65 18.81 -12.26 -11.33
C ALA A 65 20.03 -11.58 -10.71
N HIS A 66 20.68 -12.25 -9.76
CA HIS A 66 21.88 -11.74 -9.12
C HIS A 66 22.91 -12.81 -8.74
N LEU A 67 24.16 -12.38 -8.65
CA LEU A 67 25.30 -13.20 -8.26
C LEU A 67 26.11 -12.49 -7.17
N LEU A 68 26.22 -13.13 -6.02
CA LEU A 68 27.11 -12.71 -4.94
C LEU A 68 28.31 -13.66 -4.89
N VAL A 69 29.54 -13.15 -5.00
CA VAL A 69 30.75 -13.99 -4.93
C VAL A 69 31.84 -13.33 -4.10
N ARG A 70 32.88 -14.09 -3.75
CA ARG A 70 34.02 -13.58 -2.96
C ARG A 70 35.01 -12.77 -3.79
N ASN A 71 35.22 -13.11 -5.05
CA ASN A 71 36.26 -12.53 -5.89
C ASN A 71 35.90 -12.57 -7.39
N LEU A 72 36.67 -11.85 -8.19
CA LEU A 72 36.47 -11.73 -9.64
C LEU A 72 36.63 -13.06 -10.39
N GLN A 73 37.49 -13.97 -9.91
CA GLN A 73 37.68 -15.27 -10.55
C GLN A 73 36.40 -16.11 -10.46
N ASP A 74 35.79 -16.14 -9.28
CA ASP A 74 34.53 -16.85 -9.06
C ASP A 74 33.38 -16.23 -9.87
N ALA A 75 33.30 -14.89 -9.94
CA ALA A 75 32.33 -14.19 -10.80
C ALA A 75 32.48 -14.62 -12.27
N THR A 76 33.70 -14.55 -12.79
CA THR A 76 34.01 -14.86 -14.20
C THR A 76 33.62 -16.30 -14.56
N ARG A 77 33.93 -17.26 -13.69
CA ARG A 77 33.59 -18.68 -13.91
C ARG A 77 32.09 -18.91 -13.99
N VAL A 78 31.32 -18.31 -13.08
CA VAL A 78 29.85 -18.45 -13.08
C VAL A 78 29.23 -17.76 -14.28
N ILE A 79 29.68 -16.54 -14.60
CA ILE A 79 29.14 -15.76 -15.71
C ILE A 79 29.43 -16.43 -17.06
N ASN A 80 30.61 -17.04 -17.25
CA ASN A 80 30.91 -17.78 -18.47
C ASN A 80 30.08 -19.06 -18.65
N LEU A 81 29.42 -19.55 -17.60
CA LEU A 81 28.44 -20.64 -17.71
C LEU A 81 27.03 -20.12 -18.00
N VAL A 82 26.61 -19.05 -17.32
CA VAL A 82 25.25 -18.49 -17.45
C VAL A 82 25.08 -17.69 -18.75
N GLY A 83 26.08 -16.90 -19.11
CA GLY A 83 26.04 -15.93 -20.20
C GLY A 83 25.70 -16.52 -21.56
N PRO A 84 26.36 -17.62 -22.02
CA PRO A 84 26.05 -18.22 -23.32
C PRO A 84 24.60 -18.71 -23.41
N VAL A 85 24.09 -19.34 -22.34
CA VAL A 85 22.71 -19.85 -22.28
C VAL A 85 21.71 -18.71 -22.36
N MET A 86 21.96 -17.59 -21.67
CA MET A 86 21.09 -16.43 -21.73
C MET A 86 21.18 -15.69 -23.07
N GLN A 87 22.36 -15.61 -23.68
CA GLN A 87 22.54 -15.04 -25.03
C GLN A 87 21.80 -15.87 -26.09
N GLU A 88 21.90 -17.20 -26.03
CA GLU A 88 21.17 -18.09 -26.93
C GLU A 88 19.66 -17.90 -26.79
N ARG A 89 19.17 -17.77 -25.55
CA ARG A 89 17.74 -17.60 -25.25
C ARG A 89 17.18 -16.24 -25.66
N PHE A 90 17.93 -15.16 -25.43
CA PHE A 90 17.40 -13.79 -25.52
C PHE A 90 18.04 -12.94 -26.62
N GLY A 91 19.12 -13.39 -27.24
CA GLY A 91 19.92 -12.61 -28.20
C GLY A 91 21.00 -11.73 -27.56
N GLY A 92 20.85 -11.38 -26.28
CA GLY A 92 21.78 -10.53 -25.53
C GLY A 92 21.84 -10.86 -24.05
N PHE A 93 22.95 -10.51 -23.41
CA PHE A 93 23.16 -10.73 -21.97
C PHE A 93 24.00 -9.61 -21.35
N LEU A 94 23.44 -8.89 -20.38
CA LEU A 94 24.09 -7.78 -19.67
C LEU A 94 24.60 -8.20 -18.29
N VAL A 95 25.83 -7.80 -17.96
CA VAL A 95 26.35 -7.90 -16.59
C VAL A 95 26.35 -6.52 -15.93
N VAL A 96 25.79 -6.41 -14.73
CA VAL A 96 25.81 -5.17 -13.95
C VAL A 96 26.67 -5.39 -12.71
N ASP A 97 27.85 -4.81 -12.66
CA ASP A 97 28.82 -4.94 -11.58
C ASP A 97 28.65 -3.83 -10.53
N LEU A 98 28.13 -4.17 -9.35
CA LEU A 98 27.82 -3.25 -8.26
C LEU A 98 28.84 -3.35 -7.10
N GLY A 99 29.32 -2.21 -6.64
CA GLY A 99 30.21 -2.10 -5.48
C GLY A 99 30.14 -0.73 -4.81
N GLU A 100 30.76 -0.59 -3.65
CA GLU A 100 30.91 0.71 -2.97
C GLU A 100 32.33 1.27 -3.19
N LEU A 101 32.47 2.60 -3.10
CA LEU A 101 33.77 3.23 -2.94
C LEU A 101 34.28 3.03 -1.50
N ALA A 102 35.60 3.05 -1.31
CA ALA A 102 36.20 2.84 0.01
C ALA A 102 35.80 3.94 1.02
N ALA A 103 35.68 5.17 0.53
CA ALA A 103 35.30 6.34 1.30
C ALA A 103 34.45 7.27 0.43
N ASP A 104 33.90 8.30 1.06
CA ASP A 104 33.34 9.44 0.37
C ASP A 104 34.34 10.59 0.39
N ASP A 105 35.11 10.71 -0.69
CA ASP A 105 36.19 11.70 -0.79
C ASP A 105 35.65 13.15 -0.90
N ARG A 106 34.31 13.32 -0.97
CA ARG A 106 33.64 14.63 -1.06
C ARG A 106 32.97 15.05 0.23
N ALA A 107 33.01 14.23 1.27
CA ALA A 107 32.49 14.57 2.59
C ALA A 107 33.47 15.52 3.31
N GLU A 108 33.57 16.77 2.85
CA GLU A 108 34.23 17.84 3.62
C GLU A 108 33.29 18.37 4.72
N ASP A 109 33.86 18.87 5.82
CA ASP A 109 33.15 19.60 6.88
C ASP A 109 32.68 20.96 6.32
N ALA A 110 31.66 20.95 5.47
CA ALA A 110 31.03 22.12 4.90
C ALA A 110 29.67 22.41 5.58
N PRO A 111 29.21 23.67 5.62
CA PRO A 111 27.88 24.02 6.14
C PRO A 111 26.73 23.51 5.24
N TYR A 112 27.06 22.91 4.09
CA TYR A 112 26.13 22.22 3.19
C TYR A 112 26.54 20.76 3.05
N LEU A 113 25.54 19.90 2.82
CA LEU A 113 25.77 18.49 2.55
C LEU A 113 26.33 18.33 1.13
N ALA A 114 27.64 18.09 1.00
CA ALA A 114 28.31 17.96 -0.28
C ALA A 114 27.69 16.84 -1.16
N PRO A 115 27.70 16.95 -2.50
CA PRO A 115 27.34 15.83 -3.36
C PRO A 115 28.19 14.60 -3.05
N PHE A 116 27.67 13.40 -3.32
CA PHE A 116 28.41 12.15 -3.12
C PHE A 116 28.87 11.55 -4.44
N GLU A 117 30.04 10.93 -4.44
CA GLU A 117 30.61 10.38 -5.67
C GLU A 117 29.89 9.10 -6.11
N VAL A 118 29.60 9.04 -7.41
CA VAL A 118 29.16 7.84 -8.11
C VAL A 118 30.05 7.69 -9.35
N SER A 119 30.89 6.67 -9.37
CA SER A 119 31.74 6.35 -10.53
C SER A 119 31.06 5.29 -11.37
N VAL A 120 30.93 5.55 -12.67
CA VAL A 120 30.27 4.65 -13.62
C VAL A 120 31.09 4.47 -14.89
N SER A 121 31.10 3.26 -15.42
CA SER A 121 31.67 2.95 -16.73
C SER A 121 30.86 1.84 -17.39
N ALA A 122 30.89 1.78 -18.72
CA ALA A 122 30.16 0.80 -19.50
C ALA A 122 30.98 0.35 -20.71
N THR A 123 30.74 -0.87 -21.20
CA THR A 123 31.40 -1.38 -22.42
C THR A 123 31.14 -0.41 -23.58
N ALA A 124 32.11 -0.23 -24.48
CA ALA A 124 31.95 0.65 -25.64
C ALA A 124 30.78 0.20 -26.52
N GLY A 125 30.01 1.15 -27.05
CA GLY A 125 28.86 0.92 -27.92
C GLY A 125 27.66 1.79 -27.58
N ALA A 126 26.89 2.17 -28.60
CA ALA A 126 25.76 3.10 -28.46
C ALA A 126 24.72 2.60 -27.43
N THR A 127 24.37 1.31 -27.49
CA THR A 127 23.43 0.67 -26.58
C THR A 127 23.84 0.77 -25.12
N MET A 128 25.12 0.52 -24.83
CA MET A 128 25.65 0.57 -23.47
C MET A 128 25.76 2.00 -22.95
N GLN A 129 26.04 2.97 -23.83
CA GLN A 129 26.01 4.39 -23.46
C GLN A 129 24.59 4.87 -23.17
N ALA A 130 23.57 4.38 -23.90
CA ALA A 130 22.17 4.65 -23.60
C ALA A 130 21.75 4.04 -22.25
N ALA A 131 22.09 2.77 -22.01
CA ALA A 131 21.82 2.11 -20.73
C ALA A 131 22.50 2.83 -19.55
N LEU A 132 23.74 3.29 -19.72
CA LEU A 132 24.45 4.09 -18.74
C LEU A 132 23.77 5.45 -18.51
N ALA A 133 23.32 6.13 -19.57
CA ALA A 133 22.62 7.41 -19.45
C ALA A 133 21.30 7.26 -18.67
N ASP A 134 20.53 6.19 -18.92
CA ASP A 134 19.29 5.91 -18.20
C ASP A 134 19.54 5.56 -16.73
N PHE A 135 20.61 4.84 -16.40
CA PHE A 135 21.05 4.64 -15.01
C PHE A 135 21.27 5.98 -14.29
N VAL A 136 22.03 6.87 -14.93
CA VAL A 136 22.42 8.18 -14.37
C VAL A 136 21.19 9.07 -14.20
N ALA A 137 20.33 9.15 -15.22
CA ALA A 137 19.11 9.94 -15.18
C ALA A 137 18.14 9.44 -14.10
N ALA A 138 18.08 8.13 -13.84
CA ALA A 138 17.29 7.57 -12.75
C ALA A 138 17.84 8.04 -11.39
N LEU A 139 19.16 7.95 -11.19
CA LEU A 139 19.81 8.31 -9.93
C LEU A 139 19.69 9.80 -9.61
N GLU A 140 19.84 10.68 -10.60
CA GLU A 140 19.71 12.14 -10.46
C GLU A 140 18.29 12.59 -10.11
N LYS A 141 17.26 11.81 -10.47
CA LYS A 141 15.86 12.12 -10.14
C LYS A 141 15.49 11.77 -8.69
N VAL A 142 16.28 10.93 -8.02
CA VAL A 142 15.94 10.49 -6.66
C VAL A 142 16.26 11.60 -5.66
N ASP A 143 15.24 12.06 -4.94
CA ASP A 143 15.43 12.90 -3.76
C ASP A 143 16.01 12.06 -2.60
N LEU A 144 17.34 12.03 -2.53
CA LEU A 144 18.07 11.41 -1.42
C LEU A 144 18.04 12.27 -0.14
N ARG A 145 17.21 13.34 -0.10
CA ARG A 145 16.94 14.31 1.00
C ARG A 145 18.13 15.04 1.61
N TYR A 146 19.33 14.54 1.39
CA TYR A 146 20.51 14.93 2.13
C TYR A 146 21.70 15.16 1.19
N ARG A 147 21.90 14.37 0.13
CA ARG A 147 23.06 14.53 -0.76
C ARG A 147 22.71 14.21 -2.21
N ALA A 148 23.01 15.13 -3.12
CA ALA A 148 22.85 14.90 -4.55
C ALA A 148 23.95 13.96 -5.07
N PRO A 149 23.66 13.04 -6.01
CA PRO A 149 24.70 12.26 -6.67
C PRO A 149 25.56 13.18 -7.55
N HIS A 150 26.87 12.97 -7.52
CA HIS A 150 27.77 13.49 -8.54
C HIS A 150 28.36 12.32 -9.31
N VAL A 151 27.96 12.23 -10.57
CA VAL A 151 28.32 11.11 -11.43
C VAL A 151 29.60 11.40 -12.21
N THR A 152 30.64 10.62 -11.93
CA THR A 152 31.88 10.58 -12.70
C THR A 152 31.80 9.46 -13.74
N ARG A 153 31.73 9.81 -15.02
CA ARG A 153 31.77 8.84 -16.13
C ARG A 153 33.22 8.56 -16.50
N ARG A 154 33.60 7.28 -16.53
CA ARG A 154 34.97 6.84 -16.88
C ARG A 154 34.94 5.99 -18.14
N GLU A 155 36.02 6.08 -18.92
CA GLU A 155 36.28 5.08 -19.94
C GLU A 155 36.63 3.74 -19.28
N MET A 156 36.13 2.64 -19.82
CA MET A 156 36.30 1.30 -19.24
C MET A 156 37.78 0.89 -19.07
N VAL A 157 38.64 1.36 -19.96
CA VAL A 157 40.08 1.11 -19.93
C VAL A 157 40.79 1.82 -18.77
N GLU A 158 40.25 2.96 -18.33
CA GLU A 158 40.81 3.79 -17.25
C GLU A 158 40.12 3.53 -15.90
N ASP A 159 38.98 2.85 -15.90
CA ASP A 159 38.24 2.53 -14.69
C ASP A 159 38.90 1.38 -13.92
N ARG A 160 39.61 1.73 -12.83
CA ARG A 160 40.21 0.78 -11.87
C ARG A 160 39.20 -0.21 -11.29
N HIS A 161 37.90 0.10 -11.32
CA HIS A 161 36.84 -0.75 -10.80
C HIS A 161 36.24 -1.70 -11.84
N ALA A 162 36.57 -1.55 -13.14
CA ALA A 162 36.06 -2.35 -14.24
C ALA A 162 36.77 -3.72 -14.41
N GLY A 163 37.39 -4.24 -13.35
CA GLY A 163 38.13 -5.51 -13.39
C GLY A 163 37.28 -6.72 -13.77
N LEU A 164 35.96 -6.68 -13.51
CA LEU A 164 35.04 -7.72 -14.00
C LEU A 164 34.81 -7.60 -15.52
N ALA A 165 34.60 -6.39 -16.03
CA ALA A 165 34.43 -6.14 -17.45
C ALA A 165 35.66 -6.55 -18.27
N GLN A 166 36.86 -6.24 -17.78
CA GLN A 166 38.13 -6.62 -18.40
C GLN A 166 38.30 -8.15 -18.52
N ARG A 167 37.74 -8.92 -17.58
CA ARG A 167 37.76 -10.39 -17.58
C ARG A 167 36.65 -11.02 -18.42
N LEU A 168 35.69 -10.21 -18.87
CA LEU A 168 34.49 -10.62 -19.60
C LEU A 168 34.34 -9.85 -20.93
N PRO A 169 35.35 -9.84 -21.82
CA PRO A 169 35.31 -9.05 -23.06
C PRO A 169 34.19 -9.44 -24.04
N LYS A 170 33.56 -10.60 -23.83
CA LYS A 170 32.46 -11.13 -24.65
C LYS A 170 31.07 -10.60 -24.24
N TYR A 171 30.96 -9.95 -23.09
CA TYR A 171 29.69 -9.52 -22.54
C TYR A 171 29.67 -7.99 -22.35
N PRO A 172 28.56 -7.33 -22.69
CA PRO A 172 28.30 -5.97 -22.23
C PRO A 172 28.29 -5.91 -20.70
N VAL A 173 29.07 -4.99 -20.13
CA VAL A 173 29.18 -4.78 -18.68
C VAL A 173 28.93 -3.32 -18.34
N LEU A 174 28.08 -3.09 -17.34
CA LEU A 174 27.91 -1.80 -16.66
C LEU A 174 28.55 -1.90 -15.27
N THR A 175 29.59 -1.09 -15.00
CA THR A 175 30.26 -1.02 -13.71
C THR A 175 29.80 0.21 -12.95
N VAL A 176 29.32 0.02 -11.72
CA VAL A 176 28.82 1.09 -10.85
C VAL A 176 29.51 1.02 -9.49
N ARG A 177 30.08 2.14 -9.06
CA ARG A 177 30.58 2.36 -7.69
C ARG A 177 29.98 3.62 -7.12
N PHE A 178 29.58 3.59 -5.86
CA PHE A 178 29.03 4.77 -5.19
C PHE A 178 29.61 4.91 -3.79
N ALA A 179 29.72 6.15 -3.33
CA ALA A 179 30.22 6.47 -2.01
C ALA A 179 29.30 5.89 -0.92
N PRO A 180 29.85 5.35 0.19
CA PRO A 180 29.08 4.73 1.26
C PRO A 180 28.48 5.78 2.20
N ILE A 181 27.65 6.68 1.67
CA ILE A 181 27.09 7.85 2.37
C ILE A 181 26.24 7.52 3.59
N TYR A 182 25.79 6.27 3.68
CA TYR A 182 25.04 5.76 4.81
C TYR A 182 25.92 5.48 6.03
N LYS A 183 27.26 5.54 5.93
CA LYS A 183 28.17 5.40 7.06
C LYS A 183 28.36 6.75 7.74
N VAL A 184 28.28 6.77 9.07
CA VAL A 184 28.58 7.98 9.85
C VAL A 184 30.10 8.23 9.80
N PRO A 185 30.57 9.42 9.38
CA PRO A 185 31.99 9.73 9.33
C PRO A 185 32.69 9.46 10.67
N LYS A 186 33.84 8.78 10.62
CA LYS A 186 34.65 8.44 11.82
C LYS A 186 33.91 7.60 12.88
N SER A 187 32.76 6.99 12.55
CA SER A 187 32.02 6.09 13.43
C SER A 187 31.78 4.72 12.77
N ARG A 188 31.40 3.72 13.58
CA ARG A 188 30.87 2.42 13.11
C ARG A 188 29.36 2.47 12.86
N ASP A 189 28.72 3.56 13.23
CA ASP A 189 27.29 3.75 13.06
C ASP A 189 26.92 3.96 11.60
N THR A 190 25.64 3.74 11.31
CA THR A 190 25.06 3.96 9.98
C THR A 190 23.81 4.81 10.09
N TYR A 191 23.48 5.54 9.02
CA TYR A 191 22.22 6.23 8.81
C TYR A 191 21.23 5.26 8.11
N PRO A 192 20.30 4.61 8.82
CA PRO A 192 19.48 3.55 8.24
C PRO A 192 18.54 4.08 7.15
N GLU A 193 17.95 5.26 7.34
CA GLU A 193 17.10 5.91 6.32
C GLU A 193 17.87 6.12 5.01
N LEU A 194 19.09 6.65 5.10
CA LEU A 194 19.92 6.91 3.93
C LEU A 194 20.40 5.62 3.26
N ARG A 195 20.67 4.58 4.06
CA ARG A 195 20.98 3.23 3.56
C ARG A 195 19.85 2.69 2.69
N GLU A 196 18.61 2.75 3.18
CA GLU A 196 17.43 2.22 2.47
C GLU A 196 17.17 2.99 1.17
N ARG A 197 17.16 4.32 1.23
CA ARG A 197 17.02 5.18 0.04
C ARG A 197 18.09 4.92 -1.02
N LEU A 198 19.34 4.70 -0.60
CA LEU A 198 20.42 4.42 -1.53
C LEU A 198 20.25 3.04 -2.20
N VAL A 199 19.79 2.02 -1.45
CA VAL A 199 19.43 0.72 -2.06
C VAL A 199 18.34 0.89 -3.11
N GLU A 200 17.27 1.62 -2.79
CA GLU A 200 16.16 1.90 -3.71
C GLU A 200 16.62 2.63 -4.98
N ALA A 201 17.43 3.68 -4.81
CA ALA A 201 17.92 4.51 -5.91
C ALA A 201 18.83 3.70 -6.86
N ILE A 202 19.77 2.94 -6.31
CA ILE A 202 20.66 2.10 -7.12
C ILE A 202 19.85 0.98 -7.80
N PHE A 203 18.91 0.36 -7.09
CA PHE A 203 18.07 -0.69 -7.66
C PHE A 203 17.23 -0.18 -8.84
N ASP A 204 16.51 0.95 -8.71
CA ASP A 204 15.72 1.51 -9.81
C ASP A 204 16.61 1.90 -11.00
N GLY A 205 17.79 2.51 -10.72
CA GLY A 205 18.77 2.82 -11.76
C GLY A 205 19.24 1.58 -12.53
N VAL A 206 19.52 0.48 -11.83
CA VAL A 206 19.88 -0.80 -12.47
C VAL A 206 18.75 -1.32 -13.35
N LEU A 207 17.50 -1.25 -12.88
CA LEU A 207 16.35 -1.67 -13.69
C LEU A 207 16.17 -0.82 -14.94
N GLN A 208 16.35 0.51 -14.86
CA GLN A 208 16.25 1.39 -16.03
C GLN A 208 17.35 1.10 -17.06
N ALA A 209 18.61 1.01 -16.61
CA ALA A 209 19.73 0.66 -17.47
C ALA A 209 19.52 -0.69 -18.19
N THR A 210 19.08 -1.68 -17.42
CA THR A 210 18.80 -3.02 -17.92
C THR A 210 17.64 -3.01 -18.92
N ALA A 211 16.58 -2.25 -18.66
CA ALA A 211 15.46 -2.13 -19.58
C ALA A 211 15.85 -1.48 -20.90
N SER A 212 16.71 -0.44 -20.87
CA SER A 212 17.28 0.17 -22.07
C SER A 212 18.07 -0.85 -22.90
N PHE A 213 18.97 -1.61 -22.25
CA PHE A 213 19.73 -2.67 -22.91
C PHE A 213 18.82 -3.74 -23.52
N ILE A 214 17.87 -4.25 -22.73
CA ILE A 214 16.95 -5.32 -23.14
C ILE A 214 16.13 -4.93 -24.36
N ARG A 215 15.58 -3.72 -24.39
CA ARG A 215 14.78 -3.23 -25.53
C ARG A 215 15.58 -3.13 -26.82
N ALA A 216 16.89 -2.95 -26.73
CA ALA A 216 17.77 -2.74 -27.87
C ALA A 216 18.45 -4.03 -28.37
N GLU A 217 18.88 -4.90 -27.46
CA GLU A 217 19.76 -6.05 -27.77
C GLU A 217 19.10 -7.42 -27.59
N THR A 218 17.84 -7.47 -27.17
CA THR A 218 17.19 -8.74 -26.84
C THR A 218 15.81 -8.90 -27.47
N SER A 219 15.33 -10.13 -27.53
CA SER A 219 13.98 -10.48 -27.96
C SER A 219 12.88 -10.13 -26.94
N LEU A 220 13.26 -9.75 -25.72
CA LEU A 220 12.32 -9.43 -24.65
C LEU A 220 11.88 -7.95 -24.73
N SER A 221 10.56 -7.71 -24.68
CA SER A 221 9.99 -6.36 -24.65
C SER A 221 9.28 -6.09 -23.32
N PRO A 222 10.00 -5.60 -22.29
CA PRO A 222 9.40 -5.29 -20.99
C PRO A 222 8.44 -4.11 -21.11
N VAL A 223 7.23 -4.24 -20.53
CA VAL A 223 6.22 -3.16 -20.50
C VAL A 223 6.78 -1.91 -19.81
N SER A 224 7.49 -2.11 -18.69
CA SER A 224 8.23 -1.08 -17.95
C SER A 224 9.52 -1.67 -17.38
N HIS A 225 10.47 -0.83 -16.97
CA HIS A 225 11.71 -1.29 -16.32
C HIS A 225 11.43 -2.09 -15.04
N ARG A 226 10.39 -1.72 -14.31
CA ARG A 226 9.96 -2.40 -13.08
C ARG A 226 9.49 -3.85 -13.31
N SER A 227 9.07 -4.21 -14.52
CA SER A 227 8.69 -5.59 -14.88
C SER A 227 9.85 -6.59 -14.77
N LEU A 228 11.10 -6.09 -14.76
CA LEU A 228 12.32 -6.86 -14.64
C LEU A 228 12.61 -7.26 -13.19
N GLY A 229 11.94 -6.66 -12.20
CA GLY A 229 12.04 -7.02 -10.80
C GLY A 229 11.56 -8.44 -10.48
N ARG A 230 11.61 -8.78 -9.19
CA ARG A 230 11.24 -10.10 -8.68
C ARG A 230 9.76 -10.42 -8.90
N ARG A 231 9.45 -11.69 -9.21
CA ARG A 231 8.10 -12.20 -9.44
C ARG A 231 7.60 -13.21 -8.41
N VAL A 232 8.36 -13.44 -7.34
CA VAL A 232 8.02 -14.41 -6.31
C VAL A 232 8.17 -13.78 -4.92
N PHE A 233 7.17 -13.97 -4.07
CA PHE A 233 7.28 -13.68 -2.64
C PHE A 233 8.20 -14.72 -1.98
N ILE A 234 9.33 -14.27 -1.44
CA ILE A 234 10.24 -15.14 -0.70
C ILE A 234 9.68 -15.48 0.69
N ASP A 235 10.13 -16.58 1.29
CA ASP A 235 9.64 -17.04 2.58
C ASP A 235 9.76 -15.99 3.70
N ALA A 236 10.75 -15.11 3.63
CA ALA A 236 10.91 -14.01 4.58
C ALA A 236 9.69 -13.06 4.55
N VAL A 237 9.21 -12.71 3.35
CA VAL A 237 8.01 -11.89 3.16
C VAL A 237 6.79 -12.62 3.70
N SER A 238 6.59 -13.90 3.32
CA SER A 238 5.46 -14.70 3.77
C SER A 238 5.42 -14.89 5.29
N ARG A 239 6.58 -14.98 5.96
CA ARG A 239 6.66 -15.04 7.43
C ARG A 239 6.27 -13.71 8.08
N ALA A 240 6.83 -12.60 7.59
CA ALA A 240 6.51 -11.27 8.10
C ALA A 240 5.03 -10.93 7.88
N ASP A 241 4.48 -11.26 6.70
CA ASP A 241 3.05 -11.11 6.38
C ASP A 241 2.15 -11.79 7.40
N ARG A 242 2.43 -13.06 7.71
CA ARG A 242 1.68 -13.82 8.73
C ARG A 242 1.80 -13.20 10.11
N ALA A 243 2.99 -12.71 10.49
CA ALA A 243 3.19 -12.08 11.79
C ALA A 243 2.44 -10.74 11.91
N VAL A 244 2.43 -9.92 10.85
CA VAL A 244 1.66 -8.67 10.81
C VAL A 244 0.16 -8.97 10.87
N ASP A 245 -0.33 -9.93 10.09
CA ASP A 245 -1.72 -10.37 10.10
C ASP A 245 -2.13 -10.94 11.46
N GLU A 246 -1.26 -11.70 12.13
CA GLU A 246 -1.51 -12.21 13.47
C GLU A 246 -1.74 -11.05 14.44
N VAL A 247 -0.86 -10.05 14.48
CA VAL A 247 -1.04 -8.86 15.33
C VAL A 247 -2.32 -8.11 14.99
N ALA A 248 -2.57 -7.85 13.70
CA ALA A 248 -3.76 -7.15 13.24
C ALA A 248 -5.06 -7.89 13.61
N SER A 249 -5.03 -9.23 13.64
CA SER A 249 -6.19 -10.04 14.00
C SER A 249 -6.51 -10.09 15.51
N ARG A 250 -5.59 -9.63 16.38
CA ARG A 250 -5.80 -9.59 17.84
C ARG A 250 -6.87 -8.59 18.27
N PHE A 251 -7.19 -7.62 17.42
CA PHE A 251 -8.16 -6.58 17.73
C PHE A 251 -9.01 -6.19 16.52
N ASP A 252 -10.27 -5.83 16.77
CA ASP A 252 -11.09 -5.12 15.80
C ASP A 252 -11.19 -3.66 16.25
N PHE A 253 -10.45 -2.79 15.56
CA PHE A 253 -10.32 -1.39 15.95
C PHE A 253 -11.69 -0.69 16.00
N LEU A 254 -12.53 -0.87 14.97
CA LEU A 254 -13.81 -0.19 14.89
C LEU A 254 -14.79 -0.70 15.94
N LEU A 255 -14.85 -2.02 16.20
CA LEU A 255 -15.66 -2.58 17.27
C LEU A 255 -15.19 -2.10 18.66
N ALA A 256 -13.88 -2.02 18.86
CA ALA A 256 -13.29 -1.61 20.13
C ALA A 256 -13.57 -0.13 20.47
N VAL A 257 -13.72 0.73 19.47
CA VAL A 257 -14.01 2.17 19.67
C VAL A 257 -15.49 2.53 19.45
N THR A 258 -16.36 1.56 19.14
CA THR A 258 -17.79 1.80 18.94
C THR A 258 -18.57 1.54 20.24
N PRO A 259 -19.38 2.51 20.73
CA PRO A 259 -20.16 2.33 21.94
C PRO A 259 -21.17 1.19 21.81
N ILE A 260 -21.37 0.41 22.88
CA ILE A 260 -22.34 -0.70 22.93
C ILE A 260 -23.73 -0.25 23.38
N ASN A 261 -23.85 0.95 23.94
CA ASN A 261 -25.07 1.47 24.54
C ASN A 261 -25.66 2.64 23.74
N ALA A 262 -25.58 2.62 22.40
CA ALA A 262 -26.01 3.74 21.57
C ALA A 262 -27.48 4.15 21.81
N GLU A 263 -28.39 3.17 21.96
CA GLU A 263 -29.81 3.44 22.24
C GLU A 263 -30.05 3.96 23.66
N PRO A 264 -29.54 3.32 24.73
CA PRO A 264 -29.58 3.91 26.08
C PRO A 264 -28.95 5.31 26.16
N ALA A 265 -27.83 5.54 25.47
CA ALA A 265 -27.15 6.84 25.46
C ALA A 265 -27.99 7.93 24.77
N TRP A 266 -28.76 7.57 23.73
CA TRP A 266 -29.73 8.46 23.12
C TRP A 266 -30.84 8.83 24.11
N GLN A 267 -31.41 7.84 24.80
CA GLN A 267 -32.48 8.06 25.77
C GLN A 267 -32.00 8.94 26.93
N GLU A 268 -30.78 8.70 27.44
CA GLU A 268 -30.13 9.55 28.46
C GLU A 268 -29.99 11.00 27.95
N PHE A 269 -29.50 11.18 26.73
CA PHE A 269 -29.28 12.50 26.15
C PHE A 269 -30.59 13.28 25.95
N ASN A 270 -31.62 12.59 25.45
CA ASN A 270 -32.95 13.15 25.25
C ASN A 270 -33.62 13.52 26.58
N ALA A 271 -33.55 12.64 27.59
CA ALA A 271 -34.08 12.91 28.92
C ALA A 271 -33.38 14.10 29.61
N ALA A 272 -32.10 14.33 29.30
CA ALA A 272 -31.34 15.49 29.77
C ALA A 272 -31.61 16.79 28.97
N GLY A 273 -32.60 16.79 28.06
CA GLY A 273 -32.95 17.94 27.23
C GLY A 273 -31.80 18.39 26.31
N PHE A 274 -30.95 17.44 25.89
CA PHE A 274 -29.79 17.67 25.02
C PHE A 274 -28.67 18.56 25.60
N LYS A 275 -28.66 18.82 26.92
CA LYS A 275 -27.71 19.75 27.56
C LYS A 275 -26.45 19.10 28.11
N ARG A 276 -26.44 17.77 28.27
CA ARG A 276 -25.33 17.03 28.88
C ARG A 276 -24.95 15.85 28.00
N LYS A 277 -23.66 15.72 27.66
CA LYS A 277 -23.15 14.56 26.93
C LYS A 277 -23.55 13.26 27.65
N PRO A 278 -24.09 12.24 26.95
CA PRO A 278 -24.42 10.96 27.57
C PRO A 278 -23.16 10.13 27.86
N THR A 279 -23.32 9.10 28.67
CA THR A 279 -22.24 8.17 28.97
C THR A 279 -22.10 7.13 27.85
N PHE A 280 -20.90 7.03 27.28
CA PHE A 280 -20.58 5.98 26.31
C PHE A 280 -19.88 4.80 26.97
N LEU A 281 -20.48 3.62 26.81
CA LEU A 281 -19.94 2.35 27.31
C LEU A 281 -19.29 1.61 26.14
N TYR A 282 -18.14 1.01 26.40
CA TYR A 282 -17.36 0.29 25.40
C TYR A 282 -17.11 -1.15 25.84
N ARG A 283 -16.92 -2.03 24.86
CA ARG A 283 -16.47 -3.40 25.11
C ARG A 283 -15.12 -3.38 25.85
N PRO A 284 -14.90 -4.24 26.85
CA PRO A 284 -13.56 -4.50 27.37
C PRO A 284 -12.61 -4.86 26.24
N LEU A 285 -11.38 -4.35 26.29
CA LEU A 285 -10.36 -4.71 25.31
C LEU A 285 -9.87 -6.13 25.62
N THR A 286 -9.93 -7.02 24.64
CA THR A 286 -9.41 -8.39 24.74
C THR A 286 -7.92 -8.47 24.38
N VAL A 287 -7.35 -7.38 23.86
CA VAL A 287 -5.98 -7.30 23.38
C VAL A 287 -5.06 -6.74 24.47
N ASP A 288 -3.95 -7.42 24.75
CA ASP A 288 -2.82 -6.81 25.44
C ASP A 288 -2.08 -5.89 24.47
N ILE A 289 -2.17 -4.59 24.71
CA ILE A 289 -1.62 -3.56 23.83
C ILE A 289 -0.09 -3.58 23.86
N ALA A 290 0.52 -3.74 25.04
CA ALA A 290 1.97 -3.72 25.18
C ALA A 290 2.60 -4.95 24.55
N GLU A 291 1.99 -6.13 24.74
CA GLU A 291 2.40 -7.36 24.08
C GLU A 291 2.25 -7.26 22.56
N SER A 292 1.13 -6.73 22.07
CA SER A 292 0.87 -6.60 20.63
C SER A 292 1.83 -5.63 19.96
N LYS A 293 2.17 -4.50 20.61
CA LYS A 293 3.21 -3.59 20.13
C LYS A 293 4.58 -4.27 20.09
N ARG A 294 4.95 -5.04 21.12
CA ARG A 294 6.21 -5.79 21.14
C ARG A 294 6.27 -6.82 20.01
N ALA A 295 5.20 -7.58 19.80
CA ALA A 295 5.10 -8.54 18.72
C ALA A 295 5.26 -7.85 17.35
N LEU A 296 4.57 -6.72 17.15
CA LEU A 296 4.62 -5.92 15.93
C LEU A 296 6.04 -5.44 15.59
N TRP A 297 6.77 -4.89 16.57
CA TRP A 297 8.11 -4.34 16.37
C TRP A 297 9.23 -5.38 16.41
N THR A 298 8.92 -6.64 16.69
CA THR A 298 9.87 -7.77 16.55
C THR A 298 9.90 -8.31 15.11
N ILE A 299 8.95 -7.91 14.27
CA ILE A 299 8.85 -8.34 12.88
C ILE A 299 10.03 -7.76 12.09
N LYS A 300 10.85 -8.67 11.54
CA LYS A 300 12.06 -8.35 10.78
C LYS A 300 11.75 -8.04 9.31
N LEU A 301 11.76 -6.77 8.97
CA LEU A 301 11.61 -6.28 7.58
C LEU A 301 12.96 -6.15 6.85
N ASP A 302 14.08 -6.14 7.59
CA ASP A 302 15.45 -6.01 7.07
C ASP A 302 15.90 -7.17 6.16
N HIS A 303 15.22 -8.31 6.25
CA HIS A 303 15.44 -9.48 5.39
C HIS A 303 14.70 -9.40 4.05
N PHE A 304 13.96 -8.34 3.79
CA PHE A 304 13.26 -8.17 2.53
C PHE A 304 14.27 -7.76 1.47
N GLU A 305 14.32 -8.54 0.40
CA GLU A 305 15.17 -8.25 -0.75
C GLU A 305 14.47 -7.28 -1.71
N ASP A 306 13.15 -7.09 -1.61
CA ASP A 306 12.37 -6.15 -2.44
C ASP A 306 12.02 -4.87 -1.67
N PRO A 307 12.62 -3.71 -2.01
CA PRO A 307 12.37 -2.45 -1.31
C PRO A 307 10.91 -2.01 -1.33
N VAL A 308 10.17 -2.32 -2.39
CA VAL A 308 8.74 -1.96 -2.51
C VAL A 308 7.92 -2.65 -1.42
N LEU A 309 8.19 -3.93 -1.17
CA LEU A 309 7.51 -4.66 -0.10
C LEU A 309 7.95 -4.15 1.28
N SER A 310 9.23 -3.81 1.47
CA SER A 310 9.72 -3.25 2.74
C SER A 310 8.96 -1.98 3.11
N ALA A 311 8.77 -1.06 2.16
CA ALA A 311 8.01 0.16 2.35
C ALA A 311 6.55 -0.12 2.75
N LEU A 312 5.84 -0.97 2.00
CA LEU A 312 4.43 -1.31 2.27
C LEU A 312 4.23 -1.90 3.68
N TYR A 313 5.13 -2.78 4.12
CA TYR A 313 5.02 -3.37 5.46
C TYR A 313 5.45 -2.41 6.57
N SER A 314 6.42 -1.52 6.33
CA SER A 314 6.80 -0.48 7.28
C SER A 314 5.64 0.49 7.52
N GLU A 315 4.96 0.94 6.45
CA GLU A 315 3.76 1.77 6.56
C GLU A 315 2.64 1.05 7.33
N LYS A 316 2.41 -0.25 7.03
CA LYS A 316 1.40 -1.04 7.74
C LYS A 316 1.73 -1.22 9.22
N GLN A 317 3.01 -1.42 9.55
CA GLN A 317 3.50 -1.52 10.93
C GLN A 317 3.20 -0.22 11.70
N GLN A 318 3.46 0.94 11.10
CA GLN A 318 3.16 2.24 11.70
C GLN A 318 1.65 2.46 11.90
N GLU A 319 0.82 2.08 10.92
CA GLU A 319 -0.64 2.17 11.02
C GLU A 319 -1.17 1.34 12.21
N LEU A 320 -0.72 0.09 12.34
CA LEU A 320 -1.14 -0.79 13.43
C LEU A 320 -0.66 -0.28 14.79
N ASP A 321 0.57 0.28 14.87
CA ASP A 321 1.07 0.89 16.10
C ASP A 321 0.21 2.10 16.52
N LEU A 322 -0.20 2.94 15.57
CA LEU A 322 -1.10 4.06 15.84
C LEU A 322 -2.47 3.57 16.33
N GLN A 323 -3.05 2.55 15.71
CA GLN A 323 -4.32 1.96 16.16
C GLN A 323 -4.21 1.40 17.58
N LEU A 324 -3.15 0.66 17.90
CA LEU A 324 -2.88 0.16 19.25
C LEU A 324 -2.71 1.30 20.27
N SER A 325 -2.01 2.38 19.88
CA SER A 325 -1.84 3.58 20.70
C SER A 325 -3.18 4.27 20.96
N MET A 326 -4.06 4.34 19.96
CA MET A 326 -5.41 4.87 20.11
C MET A 326 -6.22 4.01 21.08
N LEU A 327 -6.17 2.68 20.97
CA LEU A 327 -6.85 1.80 21.92
C LEU A 327 -6.37 2.01 23.36
N ALA A 328 -5.07 2.23 23.57
CA ALA A 328 -4.53 2.54 24.90
C ALA A 328 -5.01 3.89 25.44
N ALA A 329 -5.24 4.85 24.55
CA ALA A 329 -5.71 6.18 24.89
C ALA A 329 -7.25 6.30 24.90
N ARG A 330 -8.00 5.20 24.70
CA ARG A 330 -9.47 5.22 24.57
C ARG A 330 -10.13 5.92 25.76
N GLY A 331 -10.98 6.90 25.46
CA GLY A 331 -11.69 7.73 26.45
C GLY A 331 -10.91 8.97 26.91
N THR A 332 -9.69 9.18 26.44
CA THR A 332 -8.84 10.33 26.81
C THR A 332 -8.70 11.34 25.67
N ARG A 333 -8.20 12.55 25.96
CA ARG A 333 -7.90 13.57 24.94
C ARG A 333 -6.82 13.12 23.95
N ARG A 334 -5.88 12.26 24.37
CA ARG A 334 -4.82 11.71 23.50
C ARG A 334 -5.39 10.90 22.33
N PHE A 335 -6.54 10.23 22.52
CA PHE A 335 -7.20 9.48 21.46
C PHE A 335 -7.48 10.37 20.23
N ARG A 336 -7.94 11.61 20.47
CA ARG A 336 -8.26 12.56 19.41
C ARG A 336 -7.04 12.93 18.57
N GLU A 337 -5.91 13.23 19.21
CA GLU A 337 -4.70 13.63 18.48
C GLU A 337 -4.06 12.44 17.73
N LEU A 338 -4.11 11.24 18.30
CA LEU A 338 -3.71 10.02 17.57
C LEU A 338 -4.66 9.73 16.41
N GLY A 339 -5.96 9.96 16.59
CA GLY A 339 -6.95 9.87 15.50
C GLY A 339 -6.72 10.90 14.41
N ARG A 340 -6.26 12.11 14.76
CA ARG A 340 -5.82 13.14 13.80
C ARG A 340 -4.58 12.68 13.04
N ALA A 341 -3.64 11.99 13.68
CA ALA A 341 -2.47 11.43 13.00
C ALA A 341 -2.86 10.32 12.01
N LEU A 342 -3.78 9.42 12.39
CA LEU A 342 -4.21 8.30 11.56
C LEU A 342 -5.14 8.72 10.40
N TYR A 343 -6.11 9.61 10.65
CA TYR A 343 -7.15 9.98 9.68
C TYR A 343 -7.00 11.39 9.09
N ARG A 344 -5.94 12.11 9.47
CA ARG A 344 -5.65 13.51 9.14
C ARG A 344 -6.68 14.51 9.71
N SER A 345 -6.28 15.77 9.78
CA SER A 345 -7.20 16.88 10.06
C SER A 345 -8.12 17.14 8.85
N VAL A 346 -9.20 17.90 9.05
CA VAL A 346 -10.05 18.37 7.93
C VAL A 346 -9.31 19.48 7.20
N GLU A 347 -9.00 19.28 5.92
CA GLU A 347 -8.35 20.29 5.09
C GLU A 347 -9.32 21.42 4.70
N PRO A 348 -8.87 22.68 4.51
CA PRO A 348 -9.75 23.80 4.17
C PRO A 348 -10.62 23.55 2.92
N ARG A 349 -10.06 22.88 1.90
CA ARG A 349 -10.82 22.50 0.69
C ARG A 349 -11.92 21.49 0.99
N LEU A 350 -11.68 20.54 1.91
CA LEU A 350 -12.66 19.54 2.32
C LEU A 350 -13.78 20.18 3.15
N LEU A 351 -13.42 21.09 4.06
CA LEU A 351 -14.38 21.85 4.85
C LEU A 351 -15.30 22.68 3.95
N LYS A 352 -14.71 23.45 3.03
CA LYS A 352 -15.46 24.26 2.05
C LYS A 352 -16.43 23.42 1.22
N ALA A 353 -15.99 22.28 0.71
CA ALA A 353 -16.86 21.37 -0.05
C ALA A 353 -18.05 20.87 0.78
N ALA A 354 -17.85 20.59 2.08
CA ALA A 354 -18.95 20.21 2.97
C ALA A 354 -19.93 21.37 3.20
N GLU A 355 -19.44 22.59 3.40
CA GLU A 355 -20.27 23.80 3.57
C GLU A 355 -21.10 24.11 2.31
N GLU A 356 -20.49 23.99 1.13
CA GLU A 356 -21.14 24.16 -0.16
C GLU A 356 -22.28 23.14 -0.35
N ILE A 357 -22.03 21.86 -0.04
CA ILE A 357 -23.07 20.83 -0.07
C ILE A 357 -24.23 21.19 0.87
N MET A 358 -23.93 21.59 2.11
CA MET A 358 -24.95 21.92 3.09
C MET A 358 -25.80 23.13 2.67
N THR A 359 -25.17 24.12 2.05
CA THR A 359 -25.81 25.33 1.52
C THR A 359 -26.69 25.01 0.33
N ALA A 360 -26.15 24.32 -0.69
CA ALA A 360 -26.87 23.96 -1.91
C ALA A 360 -28.09 23.08 -1.65
N THR A 361 -28.08 22.31 -0.57
CA THR A 361 -29.15 21.36 -0.22
C THR A 361 -30.08 21.85 0.88
N ALA A 362 -29.93 23.10 1.37
CA ALA A 362 -30.70 23.64 2.49
C ALA A 362 -32.22 23.66 2.24
N SER A 363 -32.64 23.91 0.99
CA SER A 363 -34.05 24.05 0.61
C SER A 363 -34.73 22.72 0.24
N SER A 364 -33.97 21.63 0.14
CA SER A 364 -34.49 20.34 -0.32
C SER A 364 -35.22 19.61 0.81
N ARG A 365 -36.53 19.81 0.91
CA ARG A 365 -37.40 18.97 1.76
C ARG A 365 -37.59 17.61 1.09
N SER A 366 -37.04 16.56 1.71
CA SER A 366 -37.35 15.17 1.33
C SER A 366 -38.85 14.92 1.48
N LYS A 367 -39.53 14.57 0.39
CA LYS A 367 -41.00 14.47 0.33
C LYS A 367 -41.57 13.04 0.38
N ASN A 368 -40.76 12.00 0.59
CA ASN A 368 -41.27 10.64 0.56
C ASN A 368 -41.21 9.96 1.92
N GLU A 369 -42.37 9.56 2.44
CA GLU A 369 -42.51 8.48 3.40
C GLU A 369 -42.14 7.18 2.69
N ALA A 370 -40.84 6.88 2.61
CA ALA A 370 -40.38 5.61 2.08
C ALA A 370 -40.75 4.49 3.06
N GLU A 371 -41.23 3.37 2.52
CA GLU A 371 -41.46 2.14 3.29
C GLU A 371 -40.17 1.77 4.04
N ASN A 372 -40.23 1.73 5.38
CA ASN A 372 -39.10 1.29 6.19
C ASN A 372 -39.11 -0.23 6.32
N VAL A 373 -37.93 -0.83 6.19
CA VAL A 373 -37.70 -2.26 6.35
C VAL A 373 -36.74 -2.53 7.52
N ASP A 374 -36.88 -3.70 8.13
CA ASP A 374 -36.11 -4.13 9.28
C ASP A 374 -34.81 -4.87 8.91
N TYR A 375 -34.05 -5.23 9.93
CA TYR A 375 -32.79 -5.97 9.77
C TYR A 375 -32.97 -7.32 9.05
N ARG A 376 -34.12 -7.99 9.17
CA ARG A 376 -34.36 -9.30 8.54
C ARG A 376 -34.52 -9.15 7.03
N PHE A 377 -35.17 -8.08 6.58
CA PHE A 377 -35.22 -7.77 5.15
C PHE A 377 -33.80 -7.52 4.61
N VAL A 378 -33.01 -6.70 5.31
CA VAL A 378 -31.63 -6.37 4.93
C VAL A 378 -30.77 -7.63 4.89
N GLU A 379 -30.86 -8.50 5.90
CA GLU A 379 -30.16 -9.79 5.97
C GLU A 379 -30.46 -10.68 4.76
N ARG A 380 -31.74 -10.85 4.40
CA ARG A 380 -32.12 -11.65 3.20
C ARG A 380 -31.54 -11.07 1.92
N ARG A 381 -31.54 -9.73 1.78
CA ARG A 381 -30.97 -9.06 0.59
C ARG A 381 -29.44 -9.17 0.55
N ALA A 382 -28.78 -9.03 1.69
CA ALA A 382 -27.34 -9.24 1.83
C ALA A 382 -26.95 -10.66 1.46
N GLN A 383 -27.68 -11.66 1.98
CA GLN A 383 -27.45 -13.08 1.70
C GLN A 383 -27.54 -13.36 0.19
N ALA A 384 -28.57 -12.84 -0.48
CA ALA A 384 -28.71 -12.97 -1.92
C ALA A 384 -27.56 -12.32 -2.72
N MET A 385 -27.05 -11.17 -2.27
CA MET A 385 -25.90 -10.53 -2.92
C MET A 385 -24.60 -11.32 -2.72
N ILE A 386 -24.38 -11.86 -1.50
CA ILE A 386 -23.25 -12.72 -1.17
C ILE A 386 -23.29 -14.00 -2.00
N GLU A 387 -24.45 -14.64 -2.15
CA GLU A 387 -24.62 -15.85 -2.98
C GLU A 387 -24.27 -15.60 -4.45
N ARG A 388 -24.65 -14.43 -5.00
CA ARG A 388 -24.24 -14.05 -6.36
C ARG A 388 -22.73 -13.93 -6.50
N TYR A 389 -22.03 -13.40 -5.50
CA TYR A 389 -20.57 -13.34 -5.50
C TYR A 389 -19.93 -14.73 -5.31
N ALA A 390 -20.50 -15.57 -4.44
CA ALA A 390 -20.06 -16.95 -4.25
C ALA A 390 -20.22 -17.79 -5.54
N GLY A 391 -21.25 -17.49 -6.35
CA GLY A 391 -21.43 -18.09 -7.67
C GLY A 391 -20.37 -17.69 -8.71
N GLN A 392 -19.73 -16.52 -8.56
CA GLN A 392 -18.59 -16.11 -9.38
C GLN A 392 -17.27 -16.70 -8.87
N SER A 393 -17.14 -16.85 -7.55
CA SER A 393 -15.95 -17.43 -6.92
C SER A 393 -16.30 -18.16 -5.63
N SER A 394 -15.94 -19.44 -5.56
CA SER A 394 -16.07 -20.24 -4.33
C SER A 394 -15.23 -19.72 -3.17
N SER A 395 -14.23 -18.87 -3.43
CA SER A 395 -13.45 -18.21 -2.38
C SER A 395 -14.22 -17.09 -1.66
N PHE A 396 -15.30 -16.57 -2.25
CA PHE A 396 -16.16 -15.56 -1.65
C PHE A 396 -17.10 -16.20 -0.62
N ALA A 397 -16.56 -16.52 0.55
CA ALA A 397 -17.27 -17.21 1.63
C ALA A 397 -17.64 -16.25 2.78
N ALA A 398 -18.35 -15.17 2.46
CA ALA A 398 -18.78 -14.17 3.44
C ALA A 398 -19.85 -14.72 4.38
N ARG A 399 -19.82 -14.28 5.65
CA ARG A 399 -20.84 -14.63 6.65
C ARG A 399 -21.56 -13.39 7.14
N ILE A 400 -22.84 -13.54 7.48
CA ILE A 400 -23.65 -12.50 8.10
C ILE A 400 -23.76 -12.79 9.60
N GLU A 401 -23.61 -11.76 10.43
CA GLU A 401 -23.75 -11.83 11.88
C GLU A 401 -24.69 -10.71 12.35
N VAL A 402 -25.85 -11.07 12.89
CA VAL A 402 -26.80 -10.11 13.47
C VAL A 402 -26.42 -9.85 14.94
N ARG A 403 -26.29 -8.57 15.32
CA ARG A 403 -25.77 -8.16 16.63
C ARG A 403 -26.63 -7.11 17.31
N ASP A 404 -26.71 -7.19 18.64
CA ASP A 404 -27.46 -6.24 19.49
C ASP A 404 -26.59 -5.08 20.02
N ASP A 405 -25.27 -5.26 19.98
CA ASP A 405 -24.29 -4.35 20.57
C ASP A 405 -23.75 -3.30 19.57
N LEU A 406 -24.38 -3.17 18.39
CA LEU A 406 -24.00 -2.23 17.34
C LEU A 406 -25.05 -1.11 17.16
N PRO A 407 -24.62 0.13 16.87
CA PRO A 407 -25.52 1.16 16.36
C PRO A 407 -26.27 0.70 15.11
N ALA A 408 -27.47 1.22 14.87
CA ALA A 408 -28.27 0.89 13.71
C ALA A 408 -27.48 1.06 12.40
N GLY A 409 -27.53 0.06 11.52
CA GLY A 409 -26.75 0.00 10.29
C GLY A 409 -25.98 -1.31 10.13
N MET A 410 -25.00 -1.28 9.23
CA MET A 410 -24.13 -2.40 8.89
C MET A 410 -22.67 -2.00 9.00
N MET A 411 -21.79 -3.01 9.13
CA MET A 411 -20.34 -2.83 9.12
C MET A 411 -19.67 -4.12 8.68
N VAL A 412 -18.58 -4.02 7.93
CA VAL A 412 -17.75 -5.18 7.59
C VAL A 412 -16.58 -5.36 8.56
N SER A 413 -16.37 -6.59 9.02
CA SER A 413 -15.24 -6.99 9.86
C SER A 413 -14.72 -8.37 9.48
N ASN A 414 -13.45 -8.46 9.07
CA ASN A 414 -12.75 -9.73 8.79
C ASN A 414 -13.54 -10.70 7.89
N GLY A 415 -14.07 -10.22 6.78
CA GLY A 415 -14.87 -11.03 5.83
C GLY A 415 -16.30 -11.32 6.29
N ARG A 416 -16.77 -10.69 7.36
CA ARG A 416 -18.15 -10.79 7.85
C ARG A 416 -18.90 -9.49 7.65
N LEU A 417 -20.16 -9.58 7.29
CA LEU A 417 -21.12 -8.48 7.35
C LEU A 417 -21.82 -8.53 8.71
N LEU A 418 -21.60 -7.50 9.53
CA LEU A 418 -22.29 -7.33 10.79
C LEU A 418 -23.53 -6.46 10.57
N ILE A 419 -24.70 -6.91 11.01
CA ILE A 419 -25.97 -6.18 10.90
C ILE A 419 -26.50 -5.91 12.30
N SER A 420 -26.78 -4.65 12.65
CA SER A 420 -27.41 -4.35 13.94
C SER A 420 -28.87 -4.83 13.94
N ARG A 421 -29.34 -5.46 15.02
CA ARG A 421 -30.76 -5.84 15.17
C ARG A 421 -31.69 -4.62 15.18
N ASN A 422 -31.16 -3.47 15.60
CA ASN A 422 -31.89 -2.20 15.64
C ASN A 422 -31.90 -1.48 14.28
N THR A 423 -31.45 -2.14 13.21
CA THR A 423 -31.44 -1.56 11.87
C THR A 423 -32.86 -1.45 11.32
N ALA A 424 -33.27 -0.22 11.06
CA ALA A 424 -34.42 0.12 10.24
C ALA A 424 -34.00 1.17 9.22
N MET A 425 -34.36 0.97 7.96
CA MET A 425 -34.03 1.91 6.89
C MET A 425 -35.06 1.90 5.78
N ALA A 426 -35.08 2.97 4.98
CA ALA A 426 -35.90 3.04 3.79
C ALA A 426 -35.54 1.90 2.81
N LYS A 427 -36.54 1.24 2.26
CA LYS A 427 -36.39 0.07 1.38
C LYS A 427 -35.54 0.35 0.14
N ASP A 428 -35.70 1.54 -0.43
CA ASP A 428 -34.93 2.03 -1.60
C ASP A 428 -33.44 2.22 -1.30
N ARG A 429 -33.07 2.38 -0.04
CA ARG A 429 -31.67 2.52 0.42
C ARG A 429 -30.93 1.20 0.59
N VAL A 430 -31.64 0.07 0.63
CA VAL A 430 -31.04 -1.24 0.94
C VAL A 430 -30.00 -1.63 -0.11
N GLU A 431 -30.32 -1.58 -1.40
CA GLU A 431 -29.40 -2.01 -2.46
C GLU A 431 -28.15 -1.11 -2.54
N ALA A 432 -28.32 0.20 -2.32
CA ALA A 432 -27.20 1.14 -2.29
C ALA A 432 -26.26 0.85 -1.11
N LEU A 433 -26.81 0.58 0.08
CA LEU A 433 -26.01 0.24 1.25
C LEU A 433 -25.38 -1.16 1.15
N LEU A 434 -26.02 -2.11 0.48
CA LEU A 434 -25.37 -3.40 0.18
C LEU A 434 -24.26 -3.26 -0.87
N SER A 435 -24.42 -2.39 -1.85
CA SER A 435 -23.35 -2.04 -2.79
C SER A 435 -22.15 -1.42 -2.07
N HIS A 436 -22.40 -0.62 -1.04
CA HIS A 436 -21.38 -0.08 -0.13
C HIS A 436 -20.67 -1.19 0.66
N GLU A 437 -21.41 -1.96 1.46
CA GLU A 437 -20.79 -2.90 2.41
C GLU A 437 -20.30 -4.18 1.74
N VAL A 438 -21.13 -4.80 0.89
CA VAL A 438 -20.81 -6.06 0.23
C VAL A 438 -20.04 -5.80 -1.07
N GLY A 439 -20.52 -4.87 -1.89
CA GLY A 439 -19.96 -4.57 -3.21
C GLY A 439 -18.61 -3.88 -3.20
N VAL A 440 -18.20 -3.28 -2.08
CA VAL A 440 -16.87 -2.69 -1.89
C VAL A 440 -16.11 -3.43 -0.79
N HIS A 441 -16.52 -3.30 0.49
CA HIS A 441 -15.68 -3.75 1.61
C HIS A 441 -15.46 -5.27 1.69
N LEU A 442 -16.51 -6.09 1.46
CA LEU A 442 -16.33 -7.55 1.35
C LEU A 442 -15.64 -7.94 0.04
N LEU A 443 -16.03 -7.34 -1.08
CA LEU A 443 -15.43 -7.61 -2.39
C LEU A 443 -13.91 -7.46 -2.38
N THR A 444 -13.41 -6.34 -1.90
CA THR A 444 -11.97 -6.07 -1.85
C THR A 444 -11.25 -6.94 -0.82
N TYR A 445 -11.91 -7.34 0.27
CA TYR A 445 -11.37 -8.32 1.22
C TYR A 445 -11.13 -9.69 0.55
N TYR A 446 -12.09 -10.18 -0.23
CA TYR A 446 -11.99 -11.49 -0.89
C TYR A 446 -11.05 -11.48 -2.09
N ASN A 447 -11.07 -10.44 -2.92
CA ASN A 447 -10.08 -10.30 -4.00
C ASN A 447 -8.65 -10.19 -3.42
N GLY A 448 -8.46 -9.37 -2.39
CA GLY A 448 -7.16 -9.22 -1.73
C GLY A 448 -6.65 -10.53 -1.11
N SER A 449 -7.56 -11.42 -0.69
CA SER A 449 -7.19 -12.73 -0.15
C SER A 449 -6.61 -13.67 -1.22
N GLY A 450 -6.84 -13.40 -2.51
CA GLY A 450 -6.37 -14.22 -3.63
C GLY A 450 -4.91 -14.01 -4.03
N HIS A 451 -4.26 -12.95 -3.55
CA HIS A 451 -2.91 -12.53 -3.96
C HIS A 451 -1.76 -13.25 -3.23
N GLY A 452 -2.04 -14.09 -2.24
CA GLY A 452 -1.03 -14.89 -1.52
C GLY A 452 -0.39 -14.20 -0.32
N LEU A 453 -0.50 -12.87 -0.20
CA LEU A 453 -0.19 -12.12 1.02
C LEU A 453 -1.46 -11.58 1.66
N ARG A 454 -1.55 -11.68 2.98
CA ARG A 454 -2.69 -11.24 3.78
C ARG A 454 -2.77 -9.73 3.92
N LEU A 455 -1.64 -9.04 3.70
CA LEU A 455 -1.58 -7.59 3.58
C LEU A 455 -2.65 -7.02 2.63
N PHE A 456 -2.90 -7.66 1.48
CA PHE A 456 -3.86 -7.14 0.48
C PHE A 456 -5.34 -7.31 0.89
N ARG A 457 -5.67 -8.28 1.76
CA ARG A 457 -7.03 -8.41 2.35
C ARG A 457 -7.23 -7.55 3.59
N ALA A 458 -6.18 -7.35 4.38
CA ALA A 458 -6.21 -6.53 5.59
C ALA A 458 -6.19 -5.03 5.26
N GLY A 459 -5.52 -4.70 4.15
CA GLY A 459 -5.41 -3.39 3.55
C GLY A 459 -4.05 -2.74 3.76
N LEU A 460 -3.56 -2.09 2.70
CA LEU A 460 -2.37 -1.24 2.73
C LEU A 460 -2.60 -0.01 3.60
N ALA A 461 -1.56 0.57 4.19
CA ALA A 461 -1.75 1.69 5.11
C ALA A 461 -2.54 2.85 4.48
N GLY A 462 -3.52 3.39 5.20
CA GLY A 462 -4.33 4.51 4.71
C GLY A 462 -5.38 4.15 3.65
N TYR A 463 -5.61 2.86 3.37
CA TYR A 463 -6.60 2.41 2.37
C TYR A 463 -8.04 2.87 2.66
N GLU A 464 -8.37 3.14 3.93
CA GLU A 464 -9.74 3.40 4.37
C GLU A 464 -10.37 4.57 3.61
N GLY A 465 -9.62 5.64 3.33
CA GLY A 465 -10.15 6.80 2.59
C GLY A 465 -10.65 6.43 1.19
N ALA A 466 -9.85 5.67 0.43
CA ALA A 466 -10.23 5.19 -0.88
C ALA A 466 -11.43 4.23 -0.82
N GLN A 467 -11.47 3.32 0.15
CA GLN A 467 -12.60 2.39 0.31
C GLN A 467 -13.91 3.13 0.65
N GLU A 468 -13.91 4.04 1.62
CA GLU A 468 -15.13 4.79 1.95
C GLU A 468 -15.58 5.67 0.77
N GLY A 469 -14.63 6.26 0.03
CA GLY A 469 -14.93 6.98 -1.21
C GLY A 469 -15.57 6.10 -2.28
N LEU A 470 -15.01 4.91 -2.53
CA LEU A 470 -15.55 3.93 -3.49
C LEU A 470 -16.92 3.45 -3.06
N ALA A 471 -17.15 3.31 -1.77
CA ALA A 471 -18.42 2.85 -1.23
C ALA A 471 -19.51 3.93 -1.37
N VAL A 472 -19.16 5.21 -1.21
CA VAL A 472 -20.05 6.34 -1.56
C VAL A 472 -20.31 6.40 -3.06
N LEU A 473 -19.28 6.15 -3.88
CA LEU A 473 -19.42 6.06 -5.34
C LEU A 473 -20.36 4.91 -5.75
N ALA A 474 -20.22 3.75 -5.10
CA ALA A 474 -21.05 2.58 -5.31
C ALA A 474 -22.52 2.87 -5.02
N GLU A 475 -22.83 3.64 -3.97
CA GLU A 475 -24.20 4.11 -3.70
C GLU A 475 -24.76 4.95 -4.85
N TYR A 476 -23.96 5.86 -5.42
CA TYR A 476 -24.36 6.66 -6.58
C TYR A 476 -24.53 5.81 -7.83
N LEU A 477 -23.58 4.92 -8.14
CA LEU A 477 -23.64 4.04 -9.32
C LEU A 477 -24.81 3.05 -9.24
N ALA A 478 -25.20 2.64 -8.03
CA ALA A 478 -26.41 1.85 -7.80
C ALA A 478 -27.72 2.67 -7.88
N GLY A 479 -27.65 3.98 -8.11
CA GLY A 479 -28.82 4.87 -8.22
C GLY A 479 -29.42 5.27 -6.87
N GLY A 480 -28.70 5.07 -5.77
CA GLY A 480 -29.20 5.33 -4.41
C GLY A 480 -28.66 6.59 -3.74
N MET A 481 -27.92 7.45 -4.45
CA MET A 481 -27.47 8.73 -3.91
C MET A 481 -28.65 9.70 -3.79
N THR A 482 -28.83 10.29 -2.61
CA THR A 482 -29.94 11.20 -2.32
C THR A 482 -29.45 12.44 -1.59
N VAL A 483 -30.21 13.54 -1.64
CA VAL A 483 -29.88 14.77 -0.91
C VAL A 483 -29.65 14.52 0.59
N PRO A 484 -30.53 13.80 1.33
CA PRO A 484 -30.28 13.48 2.73
C PRO A 484 -28.97 12.72 2.96
N ARG A 485 -28.60 11.80 2.06
CA ARG A 485 -27.34 11.04 2.17
C ARG A 485 -26.12 11.93 1.94
N LEU A 486 -26.15 12.77 0.91
CA LEU A 486 -25.06 13.69 0.63
C LEU A 486 -24.88 14.69 1.78
N ARG A 487 -25.98 15.21 2.33
CA ARG A 487 -25.97 16.03 3.56
C ARG A 487 -25.35 15.29 4.73
N LEU A 488 -25.73 14.03 4.97
CA LEU A 488 -25.15 13.23 6.05
C LEU A 488 -23.63 13.08 5.91
N ILE A 489 -23.11 12.91 4.68
CA ILE A 489 -21.68 12.83 4.40
C ILE A 489 -20.97 14.18 4.66
N ALA A 490 -21.57 15.30 4.25
CA ALA A 490 -21.04 16.63 4.55
C ALA A 490 -21.07 16.97 6.04
N GLY A 491 -22.18 16.66 6.73
CA GLY A 491 -22.33 16.86 8.18
C GLY A 491 -21.28 16.12 9.00
N ARG A 492 -20.79 14.96 8.52
CA ARG A 492 -19.66 14.26 9.14
C ARG A 492 -18.37 15.09 9.12
N VAL A 493 -18.07 15.75 8.01
CA VAL A 493 -16.88 16.60 7.87
C VAL A 493 -16.96 17.79 8.83
N LEU A 494 -18.12 18.47 8.85
CA LEU A 494 -18.35 19.61 9.73
C LEU A 494 -18.22 19.23 11.21
N ALA A 495 -18.84 18.11 11.60
CA ALA A 495 -18.76 17.59 12.96
C ALA A 495 -17.32 17.19 13.36
N VAL A 496 -16.56 16.56 12.46
CA VAL A 496 -15.15 16.23 12.71
C VAL A 496 -14.31 17.50 12.85
N SER A 497 -14.50 18.50 11.98
CA SER A 497 -13.78 19.78 12.06
C SER A 497 -14.01 20.44 13.41
N ALA A 498 -15.27 20.66 13.78
CA ALA A 498 -15.64 21.28 15.04
C ALA A 498 -15.07 20.51 16.26
N MET A 499 -15.12 19.17 16.25
CA MET A 499 -14.57 18.34 17.33
C MET A 499 -13.03 18.47 17.44
N LEU A 500 -12.32 18.53 16.31
CA LEU A 500 -10.87 18.74 16.27
C LEU A 500 -10.46 20.14 16.72
N ASP A 501 -11.35 21.12 16.51
CA ASP A 501 -11.19 22.52 16.96
C ASP A 501 -11.62 22.73 18.42
N GLY A 502 -12.09 21.67 19.09
CA GLY A 502 -12.33 21.66 20.53
C GLY A 502 -13.78 21.86 20.96
N ALA A 503 -14.73 21.88 20.02
CA ALA A 503 -16.15 21.87 20.34
C ALA A 503 -16.49 20.66 21.24
N SER A 504 -17.48 20.81 22.13
CA SER A 504 -18.01 19.70 22.92
C SER A 504 -19.03 18.88 22.13
N PHE A 505 -19.37 17.69 22.64
CA PHE A 505 -20.42 16.85 22.07
C PHE A 505 -21.74 17.61 21.89
N VAL A 506 -22.09 18.44 22.89
CA VAL A 506 -23.32 19.22 22.90
C VAL A 506 -23.24 20.35 21.86
N ASP A 507 -22.09 21.00 21.71
CA ASP A 507 -21.90 22.07 20.71
C ASP A 507 -22.04 21.52 19.29
N VAL A 508 -21.41 20.38 18.99
CA VAL A 508 -21.51 19.72 17.68
C VAL A 508 -22.94 19.27 17.41
N TYR A 509 -23.60 18.64 18.38
CA TYR A 509 -25.01 18.28 18.26
C TYR A 509 -25.89 19.51 17.96
N ALA A 510 -25.71 20.58 18.74
CA ALA A 510 -26.52 21.79 18.64
C ALA A 510 -26.29 22.54 17.33
N SER A 511 -25.08 22.49 16.76
CA SER A 511 -24.81 23.05 15.44
C SER A 511 -25.44 22.21 14.32
N LEU A 512 -25.34 20.88 14.42
CA LEU A 512 -25.98 19.97 13.45
C LEU A 512 -27.52 20.14 13.41
N THR A 513 -28.17 20.38 14.55
CA THR A 513 -29.61 20.61 14.58
C THR A 513 -29.98 22.03 14.16
N ARG A 514 -29.42 23.06 14.82
CA ARG A 514 -29.84 24.45 14.63
C ARG A 514 -29.36 25.07 13.32
N ASP A 515 -28.10 24.84 12.96
CA ASP A 515 -27.46 25.52 11.83
C ASP A 515 -27.60 24.69 10.54
N HIS A 516 -27.80 23.38 10.69
CA HIS A 516 -27.76 22.42 9.60
C HIS A 516 -29.04 21.59 9.45
N GLY A 517 -30.05 21.80 10.29
CA GLY A 517 -31.39 21.24 10.11
C GLY A 517 -31.46 19.71 10.13
N PHE A 518 -30.49 19.02 10.74
CA PHE A 518 -30.61 17.58 10.98
C PHE A 518 -31.65 17.32 12.06
N SER A 519 -32.39 16.21 11.94
CA SER A 519 -33.25 15.73 13.03
C SER A 519 -32.41 15.40 14.27
N ASP A 520 -33.00 15.50 15.46
CA ASP A 520 -32.28 15.23 16.72
C ASP A 520 -31.60 13.85 16.70
N ARG A 521 -32.30 12.82 16.23
CA ARG A 521 -31.75 11.46 16.15
C ARG A 521 -30.57 11.36 15.18
N THR A 522 -30.63 12.01 14.02
CA THR A 522 -29.52 12.03 13.06
C THR A 522 -28.34 12.83 13.58
N ALA A 523 -28.57 14.02 14.14
CA ALA A 523 -27.53 14.86 14.74
C ALA A 523 -26.81 14.14 15.89
N PHE A 524 -27.56 13.45 16.75
CA PHE A 524 -26.99 12.62 17.81
C PHE A 524 -26.13 11.49 17.27
N THR A 525 -26.60 10.78 16.24
CA THR A 525 -25.86 9.66 15.64
C THR A 525 -24.54 10.15 15.03
N LEU A 526 -24.54 11.32 14.37
CA LEU A 526 -23.33 11.97 13.86
C LEU A 526 -22.38 12.35 15.00
N ALA A 527 -22.87 13.04 16.02
CA ALA A 527 -22.07 13.41 17.19
C ALA A 527 -21.50 12.16 17.89
N LEU A 528 -22.28 11.10 18.07
CA LEU A 528 -21.81 9.84 18.66
C LEU A 528 -20.64 9.26 17.87
N ARG A 529 -20.75 9.21 16.53
CA ARG A 529 -19.70 8.66 15.66
C ARG A 529 -18.41 9.46 15.73
N VAL A 530 -18.50 10.78 15.88
CA VAL A 530 -17.33 11.66 15.98
C VAL A 530 -16.72 11.66 17.38
N TYR A 531 -17.50 11.53 18.45
CA TYR A 531 -16.99 11.51 19.83
C TYR A 531 -16.68 10.12 20.39
N ARG A 532 -16.90 9.05 19.61
CA ARG A 532 -16.53 7.69 20.01
C ARG A 532 -15.04 7.56 20.26
N GLY A 533 -14.67 6.74 21.23
CA GLY A 533 -13.29 6.55 21.67
C GLY A 533 -12.60 7.77 22.30
N GLY A 534 -13.26 8.94 22.35
CA GLY A 534 -12.65 10.21 22.80
C GLY A 534 -12.52 11.28 21.72
N GLY A 535 -12.87 10.97 20.46
CA GLY A 535 -12.78 11.87 19.31
C GLY A 535 -12.14 11.18 18.11
N LEU A 536 -12.93 10.77 17.12
CA LEU A 536 -12.45 10.02 15.95
C LEU A 536 -12.67 10.79 14.66
N ALA A 537 -11.57 11.15 13.98
CA ALA A 537 -11.61 11.90 12.72
C ALA A 537 -11.96 11.05 11.47
N LYS A 538 -12.13 9.73 11.64
CA LYS A 538 -12.41 8.78 10.55
C LYS A 538 -13.58 9.21 9.65
N ASP A 539 -14.64 9.78 10.22
CA ASP A 539 -15.85 10.09 9.46
C ASP A 539 -15.66 11.19 8.39
N ALA A 540 -14.56 11.96 8.44
CA ALA A 540 -14.20 12.91 7.38
C ALA A 540 -13.71 12.23 6.09
N ILE A 541 -13.22 10.99 6.17
CA ILE A 541 -12.61 10.33 5.01
C ILE A 541 -13.61 9.94 3.92
N TYR A 542 -14.91 9.89 4.23
CA TYR A 542 -15.97 9.59 3.27
C TYR A 542 -16.02 10.62 2.14
N LEU A 543 -16.16 11.91 2.49
CA LEU A 543 -16.18 12.98 1.51
C LEU A 543 -14.80 13.19 0.89
N ARG A 544 -13.73 13.06 1.69
CA ARG A 544 -12.35 13.18 1.20
C ARG A 544 -12.07 12.14 0.10
N GLY A 545 -12.37 10.88 0.38
CA GLY A 545 -12.20 9.78 -0.56
C GLY A 545 -13.04 9.94 -1.81
N LEU A 546 -14.30 10.39 -1.67
CA LEU A 546 -15.15 10.69 -2.82
C LEU A 546 -14.50 11.77 -3.72
N LEU A 547 -14.05 12.89 -3.13
CA LEU A 547 -13.40 13.97 -3.87
C LEU A 547 -12.09 13.52 -4.55
N GLU A 548 -11.32 12.64 -3.90
CA GLU A 548 -10.12 12.04 -4.49
C GLU A 548 -10.45 11.18 -5.71
N LEU A 549 -11.50 10.36 -5.63
CA LEU A 549 -11.94 9.50 -6.73
C LEU A 549 -12.54 10.29 -7.89
N LEU A 550 -13.31 11.34 -7.61
CA LEU A 550 -13.83 12.23 -8.65
C LEU A 550 -12.70 12.85 -9.46
N ARG A 551 -11.67 13.39 -8.78
CA ARG A 551 -10.47 13.92 -9.45
C ARG A 551 -9.70 12.85 -10.23
N HIS A 552 -9.60 11.64 -9.68
CA HIS A 552 -8.94 10.52 -10.35
C HIS A 552 -9.66 10.16 -11.66
N LEU A 553 -10.99 10.08 -11.64
CA LEU A 553 -11.83 9.78 -12.81
C LEU A 553 -11.81 10.90 -13.84
N GLU A 554 -11.91 12.16 -13.41
CA GLU A 554 -11.79 13.35 -14.27
C GLU A 554 -10.43 13.38 -14.98
N GLY A 555 -9.36 12.98 -14.30
CA GLY A 555 -8.02 12.83 -14.87
C GLY A 555 -7.82 11.62 -15.78
N GLY A 556 -8.87 10.85 -16.09
CA GLY A 556 -8.81 9.65 -16.93
C GLY A 556 -8.33 8.38 -16.23
N GLY A 557 -8.24 8.39 -14.89
CA GLY A 557 -7.84 7.25 -14.09
C GLY A 557 -8.88 6.11 -14.08
N SER A 558 -8.41 4.85 -14.12
CA SER A 558 -9.29 3.67 -14.01
C SER A 558 -9.60 3.30 -12.56
N LEU A 559 -10.80 2.74 -12.31
CA LEU A 559 -11.17 2.14 -11.02
C LEU A 559 -10.62 0.72 -10.83
N ASP A 560 -10.18 0.06 -11.91
CA ASP A 560 -9.78 -1.36 -11.88
C ASP A 560 -8.75 -1.71 -10.79
N PRO A 561 -7.70 -0.88 -10.53
CA PRO A 561 -6.74 -1.20 -9.49
C PRO A 561 -7.36 -1.34 -8.09
N PHE A 562 -8.46 -0.62 -7.82
CA PHE A 562 -9.11 -0.65 -6.50
C PHE A 562 -9.88 -1.94 -6.22
N TRP A 563 -10.11 -2.77 -7.24
CA TRP A 563 -10.79 -4.06 -7.07
C TRP A 563 -9.84 -5.20 -6.73
N LEU A 564 -8.52 -5.00 -6.85
CA LEU A 564 -7.51 -5.99 -6.50
C LEU A 564 -7.54 -6.33 -5.00
N GLY A 565 -7.74 -5.32 -4.17
CA GLY A 565 -7.77 -5.49 -2.72
C GLY A 565 -8.00 -4.17 -2.00
N LYS A 566 -7.70 -4.13 -0.72
CA LYS A 566 -7.83 -2.93 0.09
C LYS A 566 -6.59 -2.04 -0.08
N ILE A 567 -6.64 -1.07 -0.99
CA ILE A 567 -5.49 -0.21 -1.32
C ILE A 567 -5.82 1.26 -1.13
N ALA A 568 -4.80 2.07 -0.80
CA ALA A 568 -4.93 3.52 -0.82
C ALA A 568 -4.67 4.07 -2.23
N ALA A 569 -5.19 5.27 -2.53
CA ALA A 569 -4.95 5.93 -3.81
C ALA A 569 -3.44 6.15 -4.09
N GLY A 570 -2.65 6.45 -3.06
CA GLY A 570 -1.19 6.59 -3.17
C GLY A 570 -0.46 5.30 -3.56
N HIS A 571 -1.09 4.13 -3.41
CA HIS A 571 -0.47 2.83 -3.73
C HIS A 571 -0.80 2.33 -5.14
N ILE A 572 -1.62 3.03 -5.94
CA ILE A 572 -2.00 2.57 -7.28
C ILE A 572 -0.78 2.22 -8.15
N GLY A 573 0.24 3.09 -8.16
CA GLY A 573 1.46 2.86 -8.94
C GLY A 573 2.22 1.61 -8.49
N VAL A 574 2.30 1.36 -7.19
CA VAL A 574 2.89 0.14 -6.63
C VAL A 574 2.06 -1.09 -6.99
N MET A 575 0.73 -1.01 -6.94
CA MET A 575 -0.13 -2.14 -7.32
C MET A 575 0.02 -2.49 -8.81
N GLN A 576 0.04 -1.48 -9.69
CA GLN A 576 0.30 -1.68 -11.12
C GLN A 576 1.67 -2.33 -11.36
N GLU A 577 2.67 -1.92 -10.58
CA GLU A 577 4.00 -2.50 -10.63
C GLU A 577 4.00 -3.98 -10.24
N LEU A 578 3.41 -4.32 -9.08
CA LEU A 578 3.31 -5.70 -8.62
C LEU A 578 2.49 -6.57 -9.59
N THR A 579 1.43 -6.03 -10.21
CA THR A 579 0.70 -6.71 -11.29
C THR A 579 1.57 -6.95 -12.52
N THR A 580 2.34 -5.95 -12.96
CA THR A 580 3.27 -6.08 -14.11
C THR A 580 4.36 -7.12 -13.84
N ARG A 581 4.76 -7.27 -12.57
CA ARG A 581 5.67 -8.32 -12.13
C ARG A 581 4.98 -9.69 -11.95
N GLY A 582 3.67 -9.81 -12.15
CA GLY A 582 2.94 -11.05 -11.96
C GLY A 582 2.82 -11.51 -10.50
N LEU A 583 3.09 -10.62 -9.54
CA LEU A 583 2.93 -10.86 -8.11
C LEU A 583 1.46 -10.78 -7.68
N LEU A 584 0.67 -9.99 -8.40
CA LEU A 584 -0.77 -9.87 -8.20
C LEU A 584 -1.53 -10.59 -9.31
N LYS A 585 -2.65 -11.18 -8.93
CA LYS A 585 -3.60 -11.83 -9.84
C LYS A 585 -4.68 -10.84 -10.26
N PRO A 586 -5.34 -11.01 -11.41
CA PRO A 586 -6.54 -10.25 -11.71
C PRO A 586 -7.62 -10.45 -10.63
N PRO A 587 -8.52 -9.48 -10.41
CA PRO A 587 -9.62 -9.64 -9.47
C PRO A 587 -10.53 -10.79 -9.92
N VAL A 588 -10.90 -11.66 -8.99
CA VAL A 588 -11.73 -12.84 -9.29
C VAL A 588 -13.20 -12.45 -9.38
N VAL A 589 -13.64 -11.53 -8.53
CA VAL A 589 -14.99 -10.98 -8.54
C VAL A 589 -14.96 -9.49 -8.87
N THR A 590 -15.96 -9.02 -9.60
CA THR A 590 -16.11 -7.60 -9.99
C THR A 590 -17.35 -6.99 -9.36
N PRO A 591 -17.37 -5.67 -9.08
CA PRO A 591 -18.50 -5.08 -8.36
C PRO A 591 -19.81 -5.14 -9.17
N GLN A 592 -20.86 -5.73 -8.58
CA GLN A 592 -22.15 -5.91 -9.24
C GLN A 592 -22.83 -4.57 -9.59
N PHE A 593 -22.54 -3.51 -8.82
CA PHE A 593 -23.12 -2.19 -9.06
C PHE A 593 -22.65 -1.56 -10.38
N LEU A 594 -21.53 -2.02 -10.97
CA LEU A 594 -21.08 -1.57 -12.29
C LEU A 594 -21.98 -2.09 -13.42
N SER A 595 -22.69 -3.20 -13.18
CA SER A 595 -23.59 -3.82 -14.15
C SER A 595 -25.07 -3.45 -13.93
N ILE A 596 -25.37 -2.60 -12.94
CA ILE A 596 -26.73 -2.10 -12.71
C ILE A 596 -27.12 -1.17 -13.86
N LYS A 597 -28.39 -1.23 -14.29
CA LYS A 597 -28.92 -0.37 -15.36
C LYS A 597 -28.62 1.12 -15.09
N GLY A 598 -27.97 1.76 -16.06
CA GLY A 598 -27.58 3.17 -16.02
C GLY A 598 -26.32 3.48 -15.19
N ALA A 599 -25.62 2.46 -14.66
CA ALA A 599 -24.35 2.66 -13.96
C ALA A 599 -23.24 3.13 -14.89
N ASP A 600 -23.23 2.65 -16.13
CA ASP A 600 -22.37 3.09 -17.24
C ASP A 600 -22.52 4.59 -17.51
N GLN A 601 -23.76 5.05 -17.70
CA GLN A 601 -24.07 6.46 -17.95
C GLN A 601 -23.68 7.34 -16.74
N ARG A 602 -23.97 6.86 -15.52
CA ARG A 602 -23.55 7.55 -14.29
C ARG A 602 -22.03 7.62 -14.18
N LEU A 603 -21.31 6.57 -14.56
CA LEU A 603 -19.85 6.52 -14.54
C LEU A 603 -19.23 7.46 -15.58
N ASP A 604 -19.79 7.52 -16.79
CA ASP A 604 -19.33 8.44 -17.83
C ASP A 604 -19.55 9.89 -17.44
N ARG A 605 -20.67 10.22 -16.77
CA ARG A 605 -20.86 11.54 -16.17
C ARG A 605 -19.74 11.90 -15.19
N LEU A 606 -19.31 10.98 -14.32
CA LEU A 606 -18.23 11.27 -13.36
C LEU A 606 -16.91 11.65 -14.05
N ARG A 607 -16.63 11.04 -15.21
CA ARG A 607 -15.44 11.35 -16.02
C ARG A 607 -15.48 12.74 -16.64
N SER A 608 -16.65 13.38 -16.74
CA SER A 608 -16.79 14.74 -17.25
C SER A 608 -16.59 15.83 -16.18
N GLY A 609 -16.12 15.49 -14.98
CA GLY A 609 -15.75 16.46 -13.93
C GLY A 609 -16.92 16.89 -13.04
N LEU A 610 -17.69 15.93 -12.50
CA LEU A 610 -18.78 16.25 -11.55
C LEU A 610 -18.26 16.66 -10.16
N SER A 611 -18.95 17.62 -9.54
CA SER A 611 -18.87 17.89 -8.12
C SER A 611 -19.75 16.93 -7.31
N PRO A 612 -19.56 16.80 -5.98
CA PRO A 612 -20.45 16.00 -5.14
C PRO A 612 -21.93 16.39 -5.21
N ILE A 613 -22.24 17.67 -5.47
CA ILE A 613 -23.62 18.17 -5.56
C ILE A 613 -24.30 17.64 -6.83
N ASP A 614 -23.56 17.44 -7.92
CA ASP A 614 -24.10 16.92 -9.17
C ASP A 614 -24.53 15.45 -9.06
N LEU A 615 -24.07 14.73 -8.02
CA LEU A 615 -24.45 13.34 -7.76
C LEU A 615 -25.91 13.20 -7.28
N VAL A 616 -26.53 14.30 -6.86
CA VAL A 616 -27.95 14.35 -6.46
C VAL A 616 -28.79 15.19 -7.44
N ALA A 617 -28.16 15.84 -8.42
CA ALA A 617 -28.82 16.51 -9.53
C ALA A 617 -29.03 15.49 -10.66
N ALA A 618 -30.23 14.88 -10.67
CA ALA A 618 -30.66 13.99 -11.73
C ALA A 618 -31.14 14.80 -12.94
#